data_AF-A0A2K8LLX4-F1
#
_entry.id   AF-A0A2K8LLX4-F1
#
_cell.length_a   1.000
_cell.length_b   1.000
_cell.length_c   1.000
_cell.angle_alpha   90.00
_cell.angle_beta   90.00
_cell.angle_gamma   90.00
#
_symmetry.space_group_name_H-M   'P 1'
#
loop_
_entity.id
_entity.type
_entity.pdbx_description
1 polymer ?
#
loop_
_entity_poly.entity_id
_entity_poly.type
_entity_poly.pdbx_seq_one_letter_code
_entity_poly.pdbx_strand_id
1 'polypeptide(L)'
;MPPGQQFPGGPPLPPAPQFPPGPPFPAAGPVVPLPPPAVPLPPPQVAPVPGPFAASPGAPAPAFGPDARLDGYRTARPPKKSHAGVIVLVSVLGAIVLVLGGLAALGSAVHKDKRVDAASTPPPTYSSISREMPSTRYPTERSTSTTTASTTRETRETTSGSEPASEAPPAPRGPRPVKETARNPLFASADAGLRNVACTLSRWSSDRAGAERFFQSGIRCLDTVWAPVLGDAGLPFESPNLVVAQSGQMQSPCTSSGDNFAAYYCPTNETIYMPMDKLQIEDYGAHPGIYLAVLAHEYGHHVQNLSGVEDAMSEQRYDAGADSAAGLELSRRLELQAQCFSGMFLGASSNAGGSIDRNIYNEAWNSEDRGDHGDGPRDHGTDEHSAAWWRQGATKNRTQQCNTWAANSSDVA
;
A
#
# COMPACT_ATOMS: atom_id res chain seq x y z
N MET A 1 54.42 26.51 -18.33
CA MET A 1 53.19 26.23 -19.11
C MET A 1 53.44 26.72 -20.53
N PRO A 2 53.29 25.88 -21.57
CA PRO A 2 53.50 26.30 -22.95
C PRO A 2 52.25 27.00 -23.51
N PRO A 3 52.37 27.79 -24.61
CA PRO A 3 51.26 28.54 -25.18
C PRO A 3 50.46 27.72 -26.21
N GLY A 4 49.14 27.92 -26.18
CA GLY A 4 48.21 27.98 -27.31
C GLY A 4 48.21 26.86 -28.36
N GLN A 5 47.28 25.91 -28.22
CA GLN A 5 46.76 25.13 -29.35
C GLN A 5 45.40 25.70 -29.78
N GLN A 6 45.32 26.21 -31.00
CA GLN A 6 44.06 26.54 -31.69
C GLN A 6 43.51 25.25 -32.32
N PHE A 7 42.26 24.92 -32.00
CA PHE A 7 41.52 23.86 -32.68
C PHE A 7 41.00 24.36 -34.04
N PRO A 8 41.04 23.54 -35.11
CA PRO A 8 40.46 23.89 -36.40
C PRO A 8 38.93 23.95 -36.30
N GLY A 9 38.34 25.01 -36.86
CA GLY A 9 36.90 25.22 -36.89
C GLY A 9 36.16 24.08 -37.59
N GLY A 10 35.11 23.59 -36.96
CA GLY A 10 34.20 22.62 -37.55
C GLY A 10 33.44 23.21 -38.75
N PRO A 11 32.88 22.35 -39.63
CA PRO A 11 32.13 22.79 -40.79
C PRO A 11 30.87 23.59 -40.39
N PRO A 12 30.43 24.54 -41.23
CA PRO A 12 29.25 25.36 -40.95
C PRO A 12 27.99 24.48 -40.85
N LEU A 13 27.14 24.81 -39.88
CA LEU A 13 25.84 24.17 -39.71
C LEU A 13 24.95 24.39 -40.95
N PRO A 14 24.14 23.39 -41.36
CA PRO A 14 23.20 23.55 -42.46
C PRO A 14 22.14 24.61 -42.12
N PRO A 15 21.58 25.30 -43.13
CA PRO A 15 20.53 26.30 -42.91
C PRO A 15 19.27 25.65 -42.35
N ALA A 16 18.60 26.36 -41.44
CA ALA A 16 17.34 25.93 -40.85
C ALA A 16 16.26 25.76 -41.93
N PRO A 17 15.38 24.75 -41.81
CA PRO A 17 14.29 24.54 -42.77
C PRO A 17 13.34 25.75 -42.77
N GLN A 18 13.14 26.33 -43.95
CA GLN A 18 12.17 27.39 -44.16
C GLN A 18 10.78 26.76 -44.30
N PHE A 19 9.92 26.99 -43.31
CA PHE A 19 8.51 26.63 -43.43
C PHE A 19 7.78 27.70 -44.25
N PRO A 20 6.87 27.31 -45.16
CA PRO A 20 6.01 28.27 -45.85
C PRO A 20 5.14 29.03 -44.83
N PRO A 21 4.79 30.30 -45.09
CA PRO A 21 3.89 31.04 -44.22
C PRO A 21 2.56 30.30 -44.11
N GLY A 22 2.12 30.06 -42.86
CA GLY A 22 0.81 29.48 -42.59
C GLY A 22 -0.32 30.33 -43.16
N PRO A 23 -1.50 29.74 -43.42
CA PRO A 23 -2.65 30.47 -43.93
C PRO A 23 -3.04 31.60 -42.96
N PRO A 24 -3.57 32.73 -43.46
CA PRO A 24 -4.02 33.82 -42.62
C PRO A 24 -5.15 33.34 -41.69
N PHE A 25 -5.08 33.78 -40.42
CA PHE A 25 -6.14 33.55 -39.45
C PHE A 25 -7.49 34.09 -39.99
N PRO A 26 -8.60 33.36 -39.81
CA PRO A 26 -9.91 33.88 -40.18
C PRO A 26 -10.22 35.15 -39.40
N ALA A 27 -10.85 36.12 -40.07
CA ALA A 27 -11.29 37.37 -39.46
C ALA A 27 -12.16 37.10 -38.23
N ALA A 28 -11.93 37.86 -37.16
CA ALA A 28 -12.72 37.79 -35.95
C ALA A 28 -14.21 38.00 -36.29
N GLY A 29 -15.02 36.97 -36.02
CA GLY A 29 -16.47 37.05 -36.11
C GLY A 29 -17.04 38.10 -35.15
N PRO A 30 -18.33 38.45 -35.29
CA PRO A 30 -18.97 39.44 -34.43
C PRO A 30 -18.86 39.01 -32.95
N VAL A 31 -18.44 39.94 -32.10
CA VAL A 31 -18.38 39.76 -30.66
C VAL A 31 -19.80 39.53 -30.14
N VAL A 32 -20.11 38.29 -29.79
CA VAL A 32 -21.34 37.94 -29.07
C VAL A 32 -21.21 38.47 -27.64
N PRO A 33 -22.16 39.26 -27.12
CA PRO A 33 -22.14 39.69 -25.73
C PRO A 33 -22.12 38.46 -24.81
N LEU A 34 -21.22 38.47 -23.82
CA LEU A 34 -21.21 37.47 -22.76
C LEU A 34 -22.58 37.44 -22.07
N PRO A 35 -23.15 36.24 -21.80
CA PRO A 35 -24.36 36.14 -21.02
C PRO A 35 -24.15 36.76 -19.62
N PRO A 36 -25.20 37.34 -19.01
CA PRO A 36 -25.10 37.90 -17.66
C PRO A 36 -24.62 36.82 -16.67
N PRO A 37 -23.93 37.21 -15.59
CA PRO A 37 -23.50 36.27 -14.57
C PRO A 37 -24.71 35.48 -14.06
N ALA A 38 -24.57 34.15 -14.01
CA ALA A 38 -25.59 33.27 -13.47
C ALA A 38 -25.96 33.74 -12.04
N VAL A 39 -27.26 33.84 -11.79
CA VAL A 39 -27.80 34.07 -10.45
C VAL A 39 -27.21 33.00 -9.52
N PRO A 40 -26.70 33.36 -8.32
CA PRO A 40 -26.20 32.38 -7.37
C PRO A 40 -27.26 31.32 -7.12
N LEU A 41 -26.89 30.04 -7.29
CA LEU A 41 -27.75 28.94 -6.88
C LEU A 41 -28.06 29.09 -5.38
N PRO A 42 -29.31 28.85 -4.96
CA PRO A 42 -29.63 28.85 -3.54
C PRO A 42 -28.74 27.84 -2.80
N PRO A 43 -28.37 28.09 -1.54
CA PRO A 43 -27.58 27.15 -0.76
C PRO A 43 -28.29 25.78 -0.74
N PRO A 44 -27.54 24.67 -0.76
CA PRO A 44 -28.14 23.34 -0.73
C PRO A 44 -29.03 23.24 0.50
N GLN A 45 -30.32 23.00 0.27
CA GLN A 45 -31.21 22.67 1.36
C GLN A 45 -30.72 21.33 1.93
N VAL A 46 -30.28 21.36 3.18
CA VAL A 46 -29.99 20.17 3.96
C VAL A 46 -31.29 19.38 4.06
N ALA A 47 -31.41 18.33 3.25
CA ALA A 47 -32.48 17.37 3.42
C ALA A 47 -32.33 16.72 4.80
N PRO A 48 -33.39 16.60 5.61
CA PRO A 48 -33.31 15.92 6.89
C PRO A 48 -32.93 14.46 6.66
N VAL A 49 -31.96 13.98 7.44
CA VAL A 49 -31.61 12.57 7.58
C VAL A 49 -32.87 11.78 7.93
N PRO A 50 -33.30 10.76 7.15
CA PRO A 50 -34.38 9.90 7.58
C PRO A 50 -33.88 8.95 8.68
N GLY A 51 -34.36 9.16 9.90
CA GLY A 51 -34.32 8.17 10.98
C GLY A 51 -35.27 6.99 10.72
N PRO A 52 -35.20 5.91 11.52
CA PRO A 52 -35.64 4.59 11.12
C PRO A 52 -37.15 4.31 11.38
N PHE A 53 -37.70 3.43 10.53
CA PHE A 53 -39.01 2.73 10.60
C PHE A 53 -40.32 3.53 10.50
N ALA A 54 -41.06 3.28 9.41
CA ALA A 54 -42.50 2.99 9.46
C ALA A 54 -42.93 2.28 8.16
N ALA A 55 -43.20 0.98 8.25
CA ALA A 55 -43.98 0.28 7.24
C ALA A 55 -45.43 0.75 7.33
N SER A 56 -46.03 1.13 6.20
CA SER A 56 -47.48 1.30 6.07
C SER A 56 -48.00 0.42 4.91
N PRO A 57 -49.21 -0.16 5.07
CA PRO A 57 -49.67 -1.27 4.26
C PRO A 57 -50.47 -0.80 3.04
N GLY A 58 -50.38 -1.57 1.95
CA GLY A 58 -51.42 -1.56 0.92
C GLY A 58 -50.93 -1.26 -0.50
N ALA A 59 -50.48 -2.29 -1.20
CA ALA A 59 -50.79 -2.50 -2.62
C ALA A 59 -50.55 -3.99 -2.97
N PRO A 60 -51.40 -4.62 -3.79
CA PRO A 60 -51.40 -6.07 -3.98
C PRO A 60 -50.33 -6.50 -4.99
N ALA A 61 -49.74 -7.67 -4.73
CA ALA A 61 -48.90 -8.37 -5.70
C ALA A 61 -49.75 -8.93 -6.86
N PRO A 62 -49.25 -8.93 -8.12
CA PRO A 62 -49.95 -9.57 -9.22
C PRO A 62 -49.87 -11.09 -9.10
N ALA A 63 -51.03 -11.73 -9.31
CA ALA A 63 -51.20 -13.15 -9.40
C ALA A 63 -50.76 -13.68 -10.77
N PHE A 64 -49.93 -14.71 -10.79
CA PHE A 64 -49.87 -15.68 -11.89
C PHE A 64 -50.06 -17.08 -11.33
N GLY A 65 -51.04 -17.77 -11.92
CA GLY A 65 -51.57 -19.08 -11.55
C GLY A 65 -50.74 -20.27 -12.05
N PRO A 66 -51.31 -21.49 -11.99
CA PRO A 66 -50.58 -22.67 -11.52
C PRO A 66 -50.16 -23.69 -12.60
N ASP A 67 -49.33 -24.62 -12.13
CA ASP A 67 -49.11 -25.99 -12.59
C ASP A 67 -48.53 -26.26 -13.98
N ALA A 68 -47.22 -26.58 -13.99
CA ALA A 68 -46.71 -27.73 -14.75
C ALA A 68 -45.69 -28.49 -13.88
N ARG A 69 -46.10 -29.70 -13.47
CA ARG A 69 -45.25 -30.71 -12.81
C ARG A 69 -44.09 -31.10 -13.71
N LEU A 70 -42.96 -31.48 -13.12
CA LEU A 70 -42.22 -32.71 -13.43
C LEU A 70 -41.16 -33.00 -12.36
N ASP A 71 -41.52 -33.96 -11.51
CA ASP A 71 -40.72 -35.05 -10.91
C ASP A 71 -39.22 -34.88 -10.61
N GLY A 72 -38.93 -35.02 -9.31
CA GLY A 72 -37.92 -35.97 -8.82
C GLY A 72 -36.52 -35.43 -8.57
N TYR A 73 -36.16 -35.24 -7.30
CA TYR A 73 -35.25 -36.15 -6.57
C TYR A 73 -34.91 -35.60 -5.18
N ARG A 74 -35.19 -36.44 -4.17
CA ARG A 74 -34.47 -36.67 -2.90
C ARG A 74 -33.96 -35.46 -2.10
N THR A 75 -34.52 -35.36 -0.89
CA THR A 75 -34.01 -34.59 0.24
C THR A 75 -32.54 -34.94 0.57
N ALA A 76 -31.63 -33.99 0.38
CA ALA A 76 -30.28 -34.05 0.92
C ALA A 76 -30.20 -33.26 2.22
N ARG A 77 -29.63 -33.91 3.24
CA ARG A 77 -29.42 -33.43 4.63
C ARG A 77 -28.56 -32.16 4.68
N PRO A 78 -28.65 -31.37 5.76
CA PRO A 78 -27.75 -30.22 5.96
C PRO A 78 -26.29 -30.69 6.07
N PRO A 79 -25.31 -29.91 5.58
CA PRO A 79 -23.91 -30.30 5.64
C PRO A 79 -23.40 -30.28 7.09
N LYS A 80 -22.64 -31.33 7.44
CA LYS A 80 -21.91 -31.45 8.71
C LYS A 80 -20.80 -30.41 8.77
N LYS A 81 -20.61 -29.82 9.97
CA LYS A 81 -19.43 -29.03 10.33
C LYS A 81 -18.17 -29.84 10.03
N SER A 82 -17.30 -29.28 9.19
CA SER A 82 -16.02 -29.87 8.78
C SER A 82 -14.92 -29.32 9.68
N HIS A 83 -14.12 -30.20 10.29
CA HIS A 83 -12.88 -29.86 11.01
C HIS A 83 -11.66 -29.76 10.06
N ALA A 84 -11.88 -29.44 8.77
CA ALA A 84 -10.80 -29.37 7.78
C ALA A 84 -9.70 -28.35 8.12
N GLY A 85 -9.99 -27.33 8.94
CA GLY A 85 -8.99 -26.38 9.45
C GLY A 85 -7.99 -26.96 10.47
N VAL A 86 -8.24 -28.16 11.03
CA VAL A 86 -7.33 -28.79 12.01
C VAL A 86 -6.39 -29.81 11.35
N ILE A 87 -6.69 -30.27 10.13
CA ILE A 87 -5.88 -31.31 9.46
C ILE A 87 -4.66 -30.71 8.74
N VAL A 88 -4.70 -29.44 8.33
CA VAL A 88 -3.53 -28.77 7.72
C VAL A 88 -2.44 -28.49 8.76
N LEU A 89 -2.78 -28.29 10.03
CA LEU A 89 -1.82 -28.00 11.10
C LEU A 89 -1.06 -29.24 11.59
N VAL A 90 -1.60 -30.46 11.43
CA VAL A 90 -0.94 -31.71 11.83
C VAL A 90 -0.02 -32.27 10.74
N SER A 91 -0.32 -32.00 9.47
CA SER A 91 0.52 -32.45 8.34
C SER A 91 1.85 -31.70 8.24
N VAL A 92 1.89 -30.41 8.62
CA VAL A 92 3.13 -29.60 8.59
C VAL A 92 4.09 -29.98 9.73
N LEU A 93 3.57 -30.36 10.90
CA LEU A 93 4.41 -30.86 12.00
C LEU A 93 4.89 -32.30 11.78
N GLY A 94 4.12 -33.14 11.09
CA GLY A 94 4.52 -34.52 10.76
C GLY A 94 5.64 -34.61 9.70
N ALA A 95 5.66 -33.68 8.73
CA ALA A 95 6.68 -33.67 7.68
C ALA A 95 8.06 -33.18 8.18
N ILE A 96 8.09 -32.28 9.16
CA ILE A 96 9.35 -31.75 9.72
C ILE A 96 10.09 -32.81 10.57
N VAL A 97 9.37 -33.72 11.23
CA VAL A 97 9.98 -34.81 12.03
C VAL A 97 10.54 -35.93 11.15
N LEU A 98 9.98 -36.18 9.96
CA LEU A 98 10.48 -37.23 9.05
C LEU A 98 11.71 -36.80 8.23
N VAL A 99 11.87 -35.51 7.93
CA VAL A 99 13.05 -35.00 7.21
C VAL A 99 14.26 -34.85 8.14
N LEU A 100 14.06 -34.58 9.43
CA LEU A 100 15.15 -34.48 10.41
C LEU A 100 15.53 -35.82 11.07
N GLY A 101 14.68 -36.85 10.99
CA GLY A 101 14.98 -38.20 11.47
C GLY A 101 15.61 -39.14 10.42
N GLY A 102 15.59 -38.77 9.14
CA GLY A 102 16.00 -39.64 8.02
C GLY A 102 17.48 -39.61 7.62
N LEU A 103 18.30 -38.72 8.22
CA LEU A 103 19.72 -38.57 7.89
C LEU A 103 20.69 -39.27 8.86
N ALA A 104 20.19 -40.23 9.63
CA ALA A 104 21.00 -41.03 10.55
C ALA A 104 20.70 -42.54 10.46
N ALA A 105 20.66 -43.11 9.25
CA ALA A 105 20.85 -44.55 9.05
C ALA A 105 21.05 -44.85 7.56
N LEU A 106 22.28 -45.22 7.18
CA LEU A 106 22.61 -46.39 6.34
C LEU A 106 24.05 -46.24 5.81
N GLY A 107 24.98 -46.81 6.58
CA GLY A 107 26.28 -47.21 6.09
C GLY A 107 26.27 -48.69 5.66
N SER A 108 26.98 -48.94 4.56
CA SER A 108 27.66 -50.18 4.15
C SER A 108 26.96 -51.19 3.22
N ALA A 109 27.81 -51.69 2.29
CA ALA A 109 27.72 -52.87 1.40
C ALA A 109 27.10 -52.58 0.00
N VAL A 110 27.68 -52.88 -1.18
CA VAL A 110 28.75 -53.79 -1.65
C VAL A 110 29.32 -53.30 -3.00
N HIS A 111 30.61 -53.62 -3.24
CA HIS A 111 31.41 -53.51 -4.48
C HIS A 111 30.88 -54.31 -5.69
N LYS A 112 31.04 -53.80 -6.94
CA LYS A 112 32.00 -54.31 -7.95
C LYS A 112 31.87 -53.68 -9.36
N ASP A 113 33.03 -53.26 -9.85
CA ASP A 113 33.56 -53.21 -11.23
C ASP A 113 32.71 -52.74 -12.41
N LYS A 114 33.15 -51.64 -13.04
CA LYS A 114 33.72 -51.66 -14.41
C LYS A 114 34.51 -50.36 -14.70
N ARG A 115 35.77 -50.53 -15.10
CA ARG A 115 36.62 -49.51 -15.72
C ARG A 115 36.16 -49.22 -17.16
N VAL A 116 36.23 -47.96 -17.58
CA VAL A 116 36.72 -47.53 -18.91
C VAL A 116 37.35 -46.12 -18.76
N ASP A 117 38.44 -45.89 -19.49
CA ASP A 117 39.47 -44.87 -19.28
C ASP A 117 39.22 -43.46 -19.89
N ALA A 118 39.98 -42.49 -19.33
CA ALA A 118 40.64 -41.32 -19.94
C ALA A 118 39.80 -40.11 -20.44
N ALA A 119 40.02 -38.91 -19.89
CA ALA A 119 41.13 -37.99 -20.24
C ALA A 119 40.96 -36.56 -19.65
N SER A 120 42.06 -36.06 -19.05
CA SER A 120 42.59 -34.68 -18.89
C SER A 120 41.65 -33.47 -19.04
N THR A 121 41.62 -32.48 -18.13
CA THR A 121 42.65 -31.40 -17.96
C THR A 121 42.27 -30.49 -16.76
N PRO A 122 43.21 -29.99 -15.92
CA PRO A 122 42.92 -29.05 -14.83
C PRO A 122 43.33 -27.60 -15.17
N PRO A 123 42.75 -26.60 -14.48
CA PRO A 123 43.60 -25.56 -13.87
C PRO A 123 43.00 -25.02 -12.54
N PRO A 124 43.58 -23.99 -11.89
CA PRO A 124 44.71 -24.11 -10.99
C PRO A 124 44.36 -23.75 -9.53
N THR A 125 45.22 -24.18 -8.63
CA THR A 125 45.28 -23.82 -7.21
C THR A 125 45.70 -22.36 -7.00
N TYR A 126 45.07 -21.68 -6.05
CA TYR A 126 45.65 -20.51 -5.38
C TYR A 126 45.65 -20.72 -3.86
N SER A 127 46.82 -20.50 -3.26
CA SER A 127 47.07 -20.63 -1.82
C SER A 127 46.50 -19.45 -1.06
N SER A 128 45.82 -19.70 0.06
CA SER A 128 45.59 -18.70 1.10
C SER A 128 46.72 -18.77 2.14
N ILE A 129 47.48 -17.68 2.24
CA ILE A 129 48.44 -17.45 3.31
C ILE A 129 47.67 -16.88 4.50
N SER A 130 47.67 -17.61 5.61
CA SER A 130 47.21 -17.13 6.92
C SER A 130 48.18 -16.08 7.48
N ARG A 131 47.67 -14.95 7.95
CA ARG A 131 48.35 -14.10 8.95
C ARG A 131 47.39 -13.80 10.09
N GLU A 132 47.82 -14.19 11.28
CA GLU A 132 47.22 -13.87 12.58
C GLU A 132 47.48 -12.41 12.97
N MET A 133 46.42 -11.75 13.48
CA MET A 133 46.29 -10.87 14.68
C MET A 133 47.24 -9.65 14.87
N PRO A 134 46.83 -8.55 15.58
CA PRO A 134 45.98 -8.57 16.79
C PRO A 134 44.90 -7.49 16.93
N SER A 135 43.89 -7.83 17.75
CA SER A 135 42.84 -6.96 18.28
C SER A 135 43.33 -6.22 19.53
N THR A 136 43.18 -4.89 19.53
CA THR A 136 43.41 -4.02 20.68
C THR A 136 42.16 -3.93 21.56
N ARG A 137 42.33 -4.30 22.84
CA ARG A 137 41.38 -4.11 23.93
C ARG A 137 41.23 -2.61 24.27
N TYR A 138 40.00 -2.17 24.49
CA TYR A 138 39.69 -0.99 25.30
C TYR A 138 38.94 -1.42 26.57
N PRO A 139 39.33 -0.94 27.76
CA PRO A 139 38.68 -1.29 29.01
C PRO A 139 37.49 -0.36 29.33
N THR A 140 36.42 -0.95 29.83
CA THR A 140 35.28 -0.27 30.43
C THR A 140 35.61 0.07 31.88
N GLU A 141 35.69 1.37 32.21
CA GLU A 141 35.80 1.83 33.59
C GLU A 141 34.43 1.82 34.28
N ARG A 142 34.31 0.93 35.26
CA ARG A 142 33.27 0.89 36.28
C ARG A 142 33.74 1.75 37.46
N SER A 143 33.11 2.89 37.71
CA SER A 143 33.22 3.59 38.99
C SER A 143 32.03 3.26 39.87
N THR A 144 32.29 2.41 40.87
CA THR A 144 31.43 2.17 42.03
C THR A 144 32.18 2.77 43.21
N SER A 145 31.73 3.92 43.71
CA SER A 145 32.21 4.51 44.96
C SER A 145 31.22 4.19 46.08
N THR A 146 31.55 3.15 46.84
CA THR A 146 30.95 2.88 48.14
C THR A 146 31.68 3.75 49.16
N THR A 147 30.97 4.65 49.84
CA THR A 147 31.47 5.28 51.07
C THR A 147 30.44 5.07 52.16
N THR A 148 30.81 4.19 53.08
CA THR A 148 30.12 3.93 54.33
C THR A 148 30.49 5.04 55.31
N ALA A 149 29.52 5.83 55.76
CA ALA A 149 29.65 6.67 56.94
C ALA A 149 28.40 6.47 57.81
N SER A 150 28.59 5.73 58.90
CA SER A 150 27.65 5.68 60.02
C SER A 150 27.57 7.06 60.66
N THR A 151 26.38 7.62 60.78
CA THR A 151 26.07 8.63 61.78
C THR A 151 24.75 8.28 62.43
N THR A 152 24.83 7.92 63.70
CA THR A 152 23.71 7.77 64.63
C THR A 152 22.99 9.10 64.80
N ARG A 153 21.68 9.14 64.51
CA ARG A 153 20.81 10.20 65.05
C ARG A 153 19.36 9.73 65.22
N GLU A 154 19.08 9.36 66.47
CA GLU A 154 17.91 9.73 67.26
C GLU A 154 16.57 9.89 66.51
N THR A 155 15.72 8.87 66.68
CA THR A 155 14.32 8.85 66.28
C THR A 155 13.54 9.96 67.00
N ARG A 156 13.06 10.95 66.24
CA ARG A 156 11.99 11.84 66.69
C ARG A 156 10.77 11.61 65.83
N GLU A 157 9.78 10.93 66.41
CA GLU A 157 8.43 10.85 65.86
C GLU A 157 7.93 12.27 65.58
N THR A 158 7.65 12.56 64.32
CA THR A 158 6.83 13.70 63.92
C THR A 158 5.72 13.14 63.05
N THR A 159 4.54 13.00 63.66
CA THR A 159 3.28 12.67 63.02
C THR A 159 2.94 13.83 62.07
N SER A 160 3.27 13.70 60.79
CA SER A 160 2.81 14.61 59.74
C SER A 160 1.76 13.87 58.92
N GLY A 161 0.53 14.38 58.93
CA GLY A 161 -0.62 13.76 58.29
C GLY A 161 -0.38 13.51 56.80
N SER A 162 -0.72 12.30 56.35
CA SER A 162 -0.79 11.97 54.94
C SER A 162 -1.96 12.72 54.31
N GLU A 163 -1.64 13.80 53.61
CA GLU A 163 -2.52 14.33 52.57
C GLU A 163 -2.48 13.35 51.39
N PRO A 164 -3.62 12.87 50.87
CA PRO A 164 -3.60 11.95 49.74
C PRO A 164 -2.98 12.69 48.54
N ALA A 165 -1.84 12.20 48.08
CA ALA A 165 -1.22 12.68 46.86
C ALA A 165 -2.25 12.56 45.73
N SER A 166 -2.69 13.70 45.21
CA SER A 166 -3.50 13.78 44.00
C SER A 166 -2.69 13.12 42.88
N GLU A 167 -3.11 11.94 42.47
CA GLU A 167 -2.52 11.20 41.36
C GLU A 167 -2.55 12.12 40.13
N ALA A 168 -1.36 12.47 39.62
CA ALA A 168 -1.27 13.29 38.43
C ALA A 168 -2.01 12.56 37.29
N PRO A 169 -2.83 13.26 36.48
CA PRO A 169 -3.51 12.63 35.36
C PRO A 169 -2.49 11.88 34.50
N PRO A 170 -2.80 10.65 34.04
CA PRO A 170 -1.89 9.91 33.18
C PRO A 170 -1.53 10.78 31.97
N ALA A 171 -0.25 10.78 31.61
CA ALA A 171 0.24 11.49 30.44
C ALA A 171 -0.65 11.17 29.23
N PRO A 172 -0.98 12.16 28.38
CA PRO A 172 -1.81 11.92 27.21
C PRO A 172 -1.19 10.77 26.42
N ARG A 173 -2.00 9.73 26.18
CA ARG A 173 -1.60 8.59 25.37
C ARG A 173 -1.23 9.14 23.99
N GLY A 174 0.00 8.88 23.54
CA GLY A 174 0.49 9.32 22.24
C GLY A 174 -0.38 8.77 21.09
N PRO A 175 -0.12 9.23 19.85
CA PRO A 175 -0.84 8.76 18.67
C PRO A 175 -0.84 7.23 18.60
N ARG A 176 -2.00 6.64 18.31
CA ARG A 176 -2.17 5.18 18.25
C ARG A 176 -3.19 4.81 17.17
N PRO A 177 -3.05 3.65 16.51
CA PRO A 177 -4.08 3.19 15.58
C PRO A 177 -5.44 3.08 16.28
N VAL A 178 -6.51 3.32 15.53
CA VAL A 178 -7.89 3.18 15.99
C VAL A 178 -8.56 2.12 15.12
N LYS A 179 -8.80 0.93 15.72
CA LYS A 179 -9.39 -0.22 15.03
C LYS A 179 -10.89 -0.05 14.77
N GLU A 180 -11.21 0.86 13.87
CA GLU A 180 -12.55 1.19 13.40
C GLU A 180 -12.51 1.38 11.89
N THR A 181 -13.58 0.99 11.19
CA THR A 181 -13.74 1.21 9.75
C THR A 181 -14.43 2.57 9.49
N ALA A 182 -15.76 2.61 9.39
CA ALA A 182 -16.51 3.81 9.01
C ALA A 182 -16.36 5.00 9.98
N ARG A 183 -16.05 4.73 11.25
CA ARG A 183 -15.90 5.74 12.32
C ARG A 183 -14.45 6.09 12.64
N ASN A 184 -13.49 5.67 11.80
CA ASN A 184 -12.08 5.96 12.01
C ASN A 184 -11.81 7.49 12.07
N PRO A 185 -10.96 8.00 12.99
CA PRO A 185 -10.60 9.41 13.07
C PRO A 185 -10.07 10.00 11.77
N LEU A 186 -9.47 9.18 10.90
CA LEU A 186 -9.03 9.58 9.57
C LEU A 186 -10.14 10.26 8.74
N PHE A 187 -11.41 9.89 8.97
CA PHE A 187 -12.58 10.38 8.23
C PHE A 187 -13.43 11.40 9.00
N ALA A 188 -13.02 11.78 10.22
CA ALA A 188 -13.83 12.60 11.12
C ALA A 188 -13.96 14.06 10.66
N SER A 189 -12.94 14.60 9.98
CA SER A 189 -12.93 15.97 9.49
C SER A 189 -13.35 16.03 8.02
N ALA A 190 -14.35 16.86 7.71
CA ALA A 190 -14.77 17.14 6.34
C ALA A 190 -13.72 17.95 5.53
N ASP A 191 -12.78 18.58 6.22
CA ASP A 191 -11.73 19.43 5.63
C ASP A 191 -10.35 18.74 5.57
N ALA A 192 -10.18 17.57 6.19
CA ALA A 192 -8.93 16.83 6.12
C ALA A 192 -8.67 16.37 4.68
N GLY A 193 -7.52 16.77 4.14
CA GLY A 193 -7.10 16.47 2.77
C GLY A 193 -5.59 16.71 2.61
N LEU A 194 -5.03 16.21 1.51
CA LEU A 194 -3.60 16.32 1.25
C LEU A 194 -3.25 17.74 0.84
N ARG A 195 -2.16 18.27 1.39
CA ARG A 195 -1.63 19.57 0.97
C ARG A 195 -1.04 19.47 -0.43
N ASN A 196 -1.18 20.54 -1.22
CA ASN A 196 -0.52 20.64 -2.51
C ASN A 196 0.98 20.88 -2.28
N VAL A 197 1.80 19.83 -2.43
CA VAL A 197 3.25 19.86 -2.20
C VAL A 197 3.99 19.64 -3.51
N ALA A 198 4.97 20.49 -3.79
CA ALA A 198 5.84 20.40 -4.97
C ALA A 198 6.84 19.25 -4.79
N CYS A 199 6.45 18.05 -5.22
CA CYS A 199 7.30 16.87 -5.08
C CYS A 199 8.43 16.83 -6.11
N THR A 200 9.61 16.39 -5.68
CA THR A 200 10.77 16.18 -6.56
C THR A 200 11.04 14.70 -6.68
N LEU A 201 10.61 14.11 -7.80
CA LEU A 201 10.81 12.69 -8.08
C LEU A 201 12.14 12.47 -8.81
N SER A 202 12.81 11.36 -8.49
CA SER A 202 13.87 10.84 -9.36
C SER A 202 13.27 10.53 -10.73
N ARG A 203 14.03 10.64 -11.82
CA ARG A 203 13.55 10.25 -13.15
C ARG A 203 13.30 8.74 -13.22
N TRP A 204 12.16 8.36 -13.82
CA TRP A 204 11.86 6.96 -14.13
C TRP A 204 12.86 6.33 -15.10
N SER A 205 13.16 5.06 -14.87
CA SER A 205 13.89 4.18 -15.78
C SER A 205 13.41 2.74 -15.58
N SER A 206 13.42 1.94 -16.64
CA SER A 206 12.98 0.56 -16.64
C SER A 206 13.96 -0.42 -16.00
N ASP A 207 15.17 0.03 -15.64
CA ASP A 207 16.09 -0.76 -14.83
C ASP A 207 15.74 -0.68 -13.34
N ARG A 208 16.01 -1.77 -12.60
CA ARG A 208 15.71 -1.89 -11.17
C ARG A 208 16.20 -0.69 -10.35
N ALA A 209 17.45 -0.25 -10.57
CA ALA A 209 18.03 0.80 -9.75
C ALA A 209 17.37 2.17 -10.01
N GLY A 210 16.98 2.43 -11.27
CA GLY A 210 16.20 3.61 -11.62
C GLY A 210 14.78 3.59 -11.05
N ALA A 211 14.07 2.48 -11.19
CA ALA A 211 12.75 2.29 -10.60
C ALA A 211 12.78 2.44 -9.06
N GLU A 212 13.79 1.87 -8.39
CA GLU A 212 13.98 2.00 -6.94
C GLU A 212 14.18 3.46 -6.51
N ARG A 213 15.03 4.22 -7.21
CA ARG A 213 15.19 5.66 -6.93
C ARG A 213 13.90 6.45 -7.17
N PHE A 214 13.12 6.09 -8.20
CA PHE A 214 11.82 6.69 -8.51
C PHE A 214 10.83 6.43 -7.37
N PHE A 215 10.62 5.16 -7.01
CA PHE A 215 9.67 4.79 -5.95
C PHE A 215 10.09 5.34 -4.58
N GLN A 216 11.37 5.28 -4.22
CA GLN A 216 11.85 5.85 -2.97
C GLN A 216 11.60 7.37 -2.89
N SER A 217 11.72 8.09 -4.01
CA SER A 217 11.37 9.52 -4.05
C SER A 217 9.86 9.77 -4.00
N GLY A 218 9.06 8.85 -4.52
CA GLY A 218 7.60 8.85 -4.39
C GLY A 218 7.17 8.67 -2.94
N ILE A 219 7.75 7.70 -2.21
CA ILE A 219 7.49 7.49 -0.78
C ILE A 219 7.77 8.75 0.03
N ARG A 220 8.93 9.40 -0.17
CA ARG A 220 9.23 10.67 0.53
C ARG A 220 8.19 11.77 0.29
N CYS A 221 7.63 11.82 -0.92
CA CYS A 221 6.57 12.76 -1.26
C CYS A 221 5.24 12.38 -0.57
N LEU A 222 4.88 11.09 -0.58
CA LEU A 222 3.72 10.55 0.11
C LEU A 222 3.80 10.79 1.64
N ASP A 223 4.95 10.53 2.25
CA ASP A 223 5.22 10.84 3.67
C ASP A 223 4.94 12.31 3.98
N THR A 224 5.40 13.21 3.11
CA THR A 224 5.26 14.66 3.30
C THR A 224 3.79 15.10 3.30
N VAL A 225 2.94 14.45 2.50
CA VAL A 225 1.52 14.83 2.40
C VAL A 225 0.63 14.10 3.40
N TRP A 226 0.97 12.87 3.79
CA TRP A 226 0.16 12.05 4.70
C TRP A 226 0.48 12.25 6.18
N ALA A 227 1.74 12.51 6.55
CA ALA A 227 2.13 12.68 7.96
C ALA A 227 1.31 13.76 8.69
N PRO A 228 1.05 14.95 8.11
CA PRO A 228 0.22 15.95 8.76
C PRO A 228 -1.24 15.51 8.93
N VAL A 229 -1.81 14.83 7.93
CA VAL A 229 -3.21 14.37 7.97
C VAL A 229 -3.42 13.32 9.07
N LEU A 230 -2.50 12.36 9.19
CA LEU A 230 -2.53 11.36 10.26
C LEU A 230 -2.29 12.01 11.63
N GLY A 231 -1.33 12.93 11.73
CA GLY A 231 -1.04 13.67 12.96
C GLY A 231 -2.23 14.50 13.46
N ASP A 232 -2.90 15.22 12.56
CA ASP A 232 -4.09 16.02 12.88
C ASP A 232 -5.28 15.14 13.33
N ALA A 233 -5.34 13.89 12.85
CA ALA A 233 -6.32 12.89 13.29
C ALA A 233 -5.92 12.14 14.59
N GLY A 234 -4.75 12.44 15.17
CA GLY A 234 -4.22 11.75 16.35
C GLY A 234 -3.77 10.29 16.08
N LEU A 235 -3.49 9.96 14.83
CA LEU A 235 -3.03 8.66 14.37
C LEU A 235 -1.50 8.62 14.25
N PRO A 236 -0.86 7.45 14.38
CA PRO A 236 0.58 7.33 14.27
C PRO A 236 1.03 7.58 12.82
N PHE A 237 2.33 7.86 12.69
CA PHE A 237 2.98 7.97 11.40
C PHE A 237 4.35 7.31 11.46
N GLU A 238 4.62 6.45 10.48
CA GLU A 238 5.96 6.08 10.07
C GLU A 238 6.02 6.03 8.54
N SER A 239 7.22 6.00 7.98
CA SER A 239 7.42 5.76 6.55
C SER A 239 7.48 4.26 6.31
N PRO A 240 6.85 3.73 5.25
CA PRO A 240 6.99 2.32 4.90
C PRO A 240 8.40 2.03 4.37
N ASN A 241 8.80 0.77 4.47
CA ASN A 241 9.94 0.23 3.75
C ASN A 241 9.59 0.00 2.27
N LEU A 242 10.61 -0.16 1.42
CA LEU A 242 10.46 -0.42 -0.01
C LEU A 242 11.34 -1.59 -0.45
N VAL A 243 10.77 -2.51 -1.21
CA VAL A 243 11.51 -3.57 -1.91
C VAL A 243 11.18 -3.55 -3.39
N VAL A 244 12.19 -3.33 -4.23
CA VAL A 244 12.08 -3.36 -5.69
C VAL A 244 13.00 -4.47 -6.21
N ALA A 245 12.43 -5.48 -6.85
CA ALA A 245 13.15 -6.65 -7.36
C ALA A 245 12.28 -7.36 -8.42
N GLN A 246 12.76 -8.48 -8.94
CA GLN A 246 11.90 -9.43 -9.65
C GLN A 246 11.04 -10.19 -8.62
N SER A 247 9.78 -10.50 -8.94
CA SER A 247 8.85 -11.20 -8.03
C SER A 247 9.47 -12.45 -7.39
N GLY A 248 10.10 -13.31 -8.22
CA GLY A 248 10.78 -14.52 -7.76
C GLY A 248 12.03 -14.32 -6.89
N GLN A 249 12.50 -13.08 -6.69
CA GLN A 249 13.63 -12.74 -5.82
C GLN A 249 13.20 -12.10 -4.49
N MET A 250 11.91 -11.84 -4.31
CA MET A 250 11.40 -11.18 -3.11
C MET A 250 11.14 -12.17 -1.99
N GLN A 251 11.42 -11.74 -0.77
CA GLN A 251 11.06 -12.43 0.46
C GLN A 251 10.13 -11.53 1.27
N SER A 252 8.97 -12.08 1.61
CA SER A 252 7.91 -11.35 2.30
C SER A 252 7.27 -12.25 3.35
N PRO A 253 6.90 -11.71 4.52
CA PRO A 253 6.11 -12.46 5.49
C PRO A 253 4.63 -12.56 5.10
N CYS A 254 4.15 -11.77 4.13
CA CYS A 254 2.76 -11.76 3.69
C CYS A 254 2.47 -12.68 2.49
N THR A 255 3.50 -13.16 1.78
CA THR A 255 3.36 -14.04 0.62
C THR A 255 4.32 -15.22 0.72
N SER A 256 4.05 -16.32 0.02
CA SER A 256 5.08 -17.36 -0.14
C SER A 256 6.23 -16.82 -1.00
N SER A 257 7.46 -17.25 -0.70
CA SER A 257 8.61 -16.93 -1.55
C SER A 257 8.47 -17.59 -2.92
N GLY A 258 8.60 -16.82 -4.00
CA GLY A 258 8.53 -17.33 -5.37
C GLY A 258 7.17 -17.21 -6.06
N ASP A 259 6.18 -16.61 -5.40
CA ASP A 259 4.86 -16.39 -6.00
C ASP A 259 4.86 -15.22 -7.01
N ASN A 260 4.08 -15.38 -8.07
CA ASN A 260 3.82 -14.35 -9.08
C ASN A 260 2.69 -13.42 -8.58
N PHE A 261 3.04 -12.43 -7.76
CA PHE A 261 2.10 -11.43 -7.23
C PHE A 261 2.28 -10.06 -7.89
N ALA A 262 1.22 -9.25 -7.96
CA ALA A 262 1.31 -7.84 -8.34
C ALA A 262 2.07 -7.01 -7.28
N ALA A 263 2.18 -5.69 -7.46
CA ALA A 263 2.61 -4.84 -6.35
C ALA A 263 1.66 -5.00 -5.15
N TYR A 264 2.20 -4.90 -3.93
CA TYR A 264 1.41 -5.02 -2.71
C TYR A 264 2.11 -4.37 -1.51
N TYR A 265 1.32 -3.97 -0.52
CA TYR A 265 1.77 -3.62 0.81
C TYR A 265 1.66 -4.81 1.77
N CYS A 266 2.69 -5.02 2.61
CA CYS A 266 2.67 -6.02 3.66
C CYS A 266 2.57 -5.35 5.05
N PRO A 267 1.44 -5.50 5.76
CA PRO A 267 1.26 -4.89 7.09
C PRO A 267 2.19 -5.45 8.16
N THR A 268 2.64 -6.70 8.01
CA THR A 268 3.43 -7.39 9.04
C THR A 268 4.83 -6.80 9.23
N ASN A 269 5.40 -6.23 8.16
CA ASN A 269 6.73 -5.59 8.18
C ASN A 269 6.72 -4.19 7.56
N GLU A 270 5.52 -3.61 7.38
CA GLU A 270 5.30 -2.25 6.90
C GLU A 270 6.08 -1.94 5.62
N THR A 271 6.04 -2.87 4.66
CA THR A 271 6.85 -2.82 3.44
C THR A 271 5.99 -2.81 2.18
N ILE A 272 6.29 -1.88 1.27
CA ILE A 272 5.75 -1.88 -0.10
C ILE A 272 6.69 -2.71 -0.99
N TYR A 273 6.13 -3.71 -1.66
CA TYR A 273 6.83 -4.57 -2.61
C TYR A 273 6.43 -4.19 -4.04
N MET A 274 7.41 -3.82 -4.87
CA MET A 274 7.21 -3.39 -6.26
C MET A 274 7.96 -4.33 -7.24
N PRO A 275 7.32 -5.43 -7.66
CA PRO A 275 7.95 -6.40 -8.55
C PRO A 275 8.04 -5.91 -10.00
N MET A 276 9.27 -5.80 -10.51
CA MET A 276 9.57 -5.21 -11.82
C MET A 276 8.85 -5.93 -12.98
N ASP A 277 8.77 -7.26 -12.93
CA ASP A 277 8.12 -8.14 -13.91
C ASP A 277 6.58 -8.15 -13.85
N LYS A 278 6.00 -7.27 -13.03
CA LYS A 278 4.54 -7.17 -12.80
C LYS A 278 4.01 -5.78 -13.03
N LEU A 279 4.91 -4.81 -13.19
CA LEU A 279 4.58 -3.45 -13.55
C LEU A 279 4.25 -3.30 -15.04
N GLN A 280 4.35 -4.36 -15.86
CA GLN A 280 4.08 -4.31 -17.31
C GLN A 280 4.90 -3.20 -17.99
N ILE A 281 6.19 -3.14 -17.65
CA ILE A 281 7.09 -2.07 -18.10
C ILE A 281 7.23 -2.08 -19.62
N GLU A 282 7.15 -3.25 -20.24
CA GLU A 282 7.19 -3.45 -21.67
C GLU A 282 5.94 -2.88 -22.38
N ASP A 283 4.78 -2.94 -21.72
CA ASP A 283 3.50 -2.46 -22.26
C ASP A 283 3.34 -0.95 -22.05
N TYR A 284 3.68 -0.46 -20.86
CA TYR A 284 3.51 0.95 -20.47
C TYR A 284 4.74 1.83 -20.74
N GLY A 285 5.92 1.28 -20.94
CA GLY A 285 7.12 2.02 -21.32
C GLY A 285 7.46 3.22 -20.42
N ALA A 286 7.53 4.40 -21.02
CA ALA A 286 7.94 5.64 -20.36
C ALA A 286 6.75 6.47 -19.84
N HIS A 287 5.77 5.80 -19.21
CA HIS A 287 4.60 6.41 -18.59
C HIS A 287 4.65 6.32 -17.04
N PRO A 288 5.53 7.10 -16.38
CA PRO A 288 5.76 7.01 -14.95
C PRO A 288 4.55 7.32 -14.06
N GLY A 289 3.52 8.01 -14.57
CA GLY A 289 2.29 8.23 -13.81
C GLY A 289 1.55 6.93 -13.49
N ILE A 290 1.62 5.93 -14.38
CA ILE A 290 1.01 4.61 -14.16
C ILE A 290 1.67 3.92 -12.95
N TYR A 291 3.01 3.86 -12.93
CA TYR A 291 3.75 3.22 -11.84
C TYR A 291 3.64 4.01 -10.52
N LEU A 292 3.57 5.35 -10.60
CA LEU A 292 3.36 6.19 -9.43
C LEU A 292 1.98 6.00 -8.82
N ALA A 293 0.94 5.79 -9.65
CA ALA A 293 -0.41 5.48 -9.18
C ALA A 293 -0.46 4.14 -8.42
N VAL A 294 0.28 3.13 -8.89
CA VAL A 294 0.43 1.85 -8.19
C VAL A 294 1.15 2.05 -6.86
N LEU A 295 2.29 2.75 -6.83
CA LEU A 295 2.97 3.06 -5.56
C LEU A 295 2.04 3.79 -4.56
N ALA A 296 1.27 4.77 -5.04
CA ALA A 296 0.38 5.55 -4.20
C ALA A 296 -0.83 4.73 -3.70
N HIS A 297 -1.26 3.72 -4.47
CA HIS A 297 -2.26 2.74 -4.05
C HIS A 297 -1.70 1.88 -2.90
N GLU A 298 -0.49 1.32 -3.05
CA GLU A 298 0.13 0.55 -1.97
C GLU A 298 0.41 1.38 -0.71
N TYR A 299 0.76 2.66 -0.90
CA TYR A 299 0.86 3.59 0.22
C TYR A 299 -0.51 3.86 0.87
N GLY A 300 -1.59 3.79 0.11
CA GLY A 300 -2.96 3.83 0.63
C GLY A 300 -3.22 2.71 1.64
N HIS A 301 -2.77 1.49 1.36
CA HIS A 301 -2.81 0.39 2.34
C HIS A 301 -1.94 0.67 3.57
N HIS A 302 -0.77 1.27 3.40
CA HIS A 302 0.02 1.73 4.54
C HIS A 302 -0.73 2.73 5.43
N VAL A 303 -1.47 3.68 4.85
CA VAL A 303 -2.33 4.60 5.60
C VAL A 303 -3.47 3.86 6.31
N GLN A 304 -4.05 2.83 5.69
CA GLN A 304 -5.06 1.97 6.33
C GLN A 304 -4.50 1.19 7.52
N ASN A 305 -3.27 0.69 7.41
CA ASN A 305 -2.54 0.04 8.51
C ASN A 305 -2.30 1.02 9.67
N LEU A 306 -1.68 2.16 9.40
CA LEU A 306 -1.38 3.19 10.41
C LEU A 306 -2.63 3.70 11.13
N SER A 307 -3.73 3.86 10.40
CA SER A 307 -5.01 4.30 10.97
C SER A 307 -5.73 3.22 11.78
N GLY A 308 -5.39 1.94 11.60
CA GLY A 308 -6.07 0.79 12.20
C GLY A 308 -7.29 0.30 11.42
N VAL A 309 -7.56 0.85 10.23
CA VAL A 309 -8.66 0.41 9.35
C VAL A 309 -8.42 -1.01 8.85
N GLU A 310 -7.20 -1.34 8.45
CA GLU A 310 -6.85 -2.68 7.94
C GLU A 310 -7.08 -3.75 9.01
N ASP A 311 -6.59 -3.51 10.23
CA ASP A 311 -6.82 -4.37 11.39
C ASP A 311 -8.32 -4.62 11.63
N ALA A 312 -9.12 -3.54 11.62
CA ALA A 312 -10.56 -3.64 11.86
C ALA A 312 -11.28 -4.41 10.74
N MET A 313 -10.89 -4.20 9.49
CA MET A 313 -11.45 -4.96 8.35
C MET A 313 -11.04 -6.43 8.43
N SER A 314 -9.78 -6.73 8.73
CA SER A 314 -9.26 -8.10 8.80
C SER A 314 -10.02 -8.94 9.83
N GLU A 315 -10.30 -8.38 11.00
CA GLU A 315 -11.15 -9.01 12.03
C GLU A 315 -12.59 -9.25 11.51
N GLN A 316 -13.22 -8.23 10.90
CA GLN A 316 -14.57 -8.34 10.34
C GLN A 316 -14.65 -9.39 9.21
N ARG A 317 -13.64 -9.45 8.35
CA ARG A 317 -13.57 -10.37 7.20
C ARG A 317 -13.34 -11.79 7.66
N TYR A 318 -12.53 -11.99 8.70
CA TYR A 318 -12.38 -13.30 9.34
C TYR A 318 -13.72 -13.82 9.86
N ASP A 319 -14.47 -12.99 10.59
CA ASP A 319 -15.77 -13.36 11.15
C ASP A 319 -16.84 -13.62 10.09
N ALA A 320 -16.84 -12.84 9.00
CA ALA A 320 -17.77 -13.00 7.88
C ALA A 320 -17.43 -14.22 6.99
N GLY A 321 -16.23 -14.77 7.10
CA GLY A 321 -15.66 -15.75 6.16
C GLY A 321 -15.07 -15.04 4.94
N ALA A 322 -13.76 -15.23 4.73
CA ALA A 322 -12.93 -14.53 3.74
C ALA A 322 -13.50 -14.56 2.31
N ASP A 323 -14.03 -15.70 1.87
CA ASP A 323 -14.54 -15.90 0.51
C ASP A 323 -16.07 -15.79 0.42
N SER A 324 -16.74 -15.39 1.51
CA SER A 324 -18.17 -15.12 1.49
C SER A 324 -18.44 -13.81 0.75
N ALA A 325 -19.68 -13.61 0.26
CA ALA A 325 -20.05 -12.35 -0.36
C ALA A 325 -19.80 -11.13 0.55
N ALA A 326 -19.98 -11.29 1.86
CA ALA A 326 -19.70 -10.24 2.84
C ALA A 326 -18.19 -10.04 3.05
N GLY A 327 -17.40 -11.11 3.11
CA GLY A 327 -15.94 -11.03 3.20
C GLY A 327 -15.29 -10.40 1.97
N LEU A 328 -15.80 -10.72 0.78
CA LEU A 328 -15.37 -10.12 -0.48
C LEU A 328 -15.76 -8.63 -0.56
N GLU A 329 -16.95 -8.24 -0.08
CA GLU A 329 -17.31 -6.82 0.00
C GLU A 329 -16.39 -6.03 0.93
N LEU A 330 -15.96 -6.61 2.05
CA LEU A 330 -14.99 -5.98 2.95
C LEU A 330 -13.64 -5.78 2.27
N SER A 331 -13.18 -6.75 1.46
CA SER A 331 -12.00 -6.57 0.60
C SER A 331 -12.19 -5.42 -0.38
N ARG A 332 -13.29 -5.39 -1.16
CA ARG A 332 -13.54 -4.32 -2.14
C ARG A 332 -13.53 -2.93 -1.50
N ARG A 333 -14.08 -2.78 -0.29
CA ARG A 333 -14.05 -1.51 0.46
C ARG A 333 -12.63 -1.08 0.82
N LEU A 334 -11.75 -2.02 1.18
CA LEU A 334 -10.34 -1.74 1.45
C LEU A 334 -9.63 -1.28 0.17
N GLU A 335 -9.74 -2.05 -0.90
CA GLU A 335 -9.08 -1.81 -2.20
C GLU A 335 -9.51 -0.47 -2.83
N LEU A 336 -10.83 -0.21 -2.89
CA LEU A 336 -11.36 1.03 -3.45
C LEU A 336 -11.01 2.26 -2.61
N GLN A 337 -10.77 2.10 -1.31
CA GLN A 337 -10.29 3.19 -0.48
C GLN A 337 -8.82 3.51 -0.77
N ALA A 338 -7.97 2.49 -0.92
CA ALA A 338 -6.57 2.68 -1.34
C ALA A 338 -6.50 3.34 -2.72
N GLN A 339 -7.39 2.94 -3.63
CA GLN A 339 -7.55 3.55 -4.94
C GLN A 339 -7.96 5.04 -4.85
N CYS A 340 -8.89 5.39 -3.96
CA CYS A 340 -9.25 6.78 -3.69
C CYS A 340 -8.07 7.58 -3.11
N PHE A 341 -7.29 7.00 -2.20
CA PHE A 341 -6.08 7.63 -1.65
C PHE A 341 -4.99 7.87 -2.71
N SER A 342 -4.80 6.94 -3.65
CA SER A 342 -3.93 7.14 -4.83
C SER A 342 -4.37 8.34 -5.66
N GLY A 343 -5.68 8.45 -5.93
CA GLY A 343 -6.28 9.60 -6.59
C GLY A 343 -6.01 10.90 -5.84
N MET A 344 -6.28 10.95 -4.54
CA MET A 344 -6.04 12.14 -3.70
C MET A 344 -4.60 12.64 -3.85
N PHE A 345 -3.63 11.72 -3.78
CA PHE A 345 -2.21 12.05 -3.88
C PHE A 345 -1.85 12.70 -5.21
N LEU A 346 -2.25 12.08 -6.32
CA LEU A 346 -1.93 12.56 -7.66
C LEU A 346 -2.68 13.85 -7.99
N GLY A 347 -3.94 13.97 -7.56
CA GLY A 347 -4.72 15.19 -7.69
C GLY A 347 -4.09 16.39 -6.97
N ALA A 348 -3.72 16.22 -5.69
CA ALA A 348 -3.11 17.27 -4.88
C ALA A 348 -1.72 17.68 -5.39
N SER A 349 -0.90 16.71 -5.80
CA SER A 349 0.50 16.95 -6.17
C SER A 349 0.66 17.53 -7.57
N SER A 350 -0.23 17.22 -8.50
CA SER A 350 -0.13 17.62 -9.91
C SER A 350 -0.17 19.13 -10.18
N ASN A 351 -0.71 19.91 -9.25
CA ASN A 351 -0.88 21.36 -9.38
C ASN A 351 0.14 22.17 -8.56
N ALA A 352 1.11 21.51 -7.93
CA ALA A 352 2.03 22.14 -6.99
C ALA A 352 3.36 22.62 -7.61
N GLY A 353 3.60 22.38 -8.91
CA GLY A 353 4.80 22.84 -9.62
C GLY A 353 6.05 21.97 -9.40
N GLY A 354 5.87 20.69 -9.06
CA GLY A 354 6.95 19.70 -8.92
C GLY A 354 7.09 18.77 -10.14
N SER A 355 7.80 17.65 -9.95
CA SER A 355 7.95 16.57 -10.93
C SER A 355 6.66 15.82 -11.23
N ILE A 356 5.70 15.83 -10.29
CA ILE A 356 4.34 15.35 -10.55
C ILE A 356 3.60 16.50 -11.23
N ASP A 357 3.57 16.46 -12.55
CA ASP A 357 2.93 17.45 -13.40
C ASP A 357 1.61 16.91 -14.00
N ARG A 358 1.02 17.69 -14.92
CA ARG A 358 -0.23 17.29 -15.57
C ARG A 358 -0.08 16.05 -16.45
N ASN A 359 1.11 15.77 -17.00
CA ASN A 359 1.34 14.56 -17.79
C ASN A 359 1.31 13.33 -16.89
N ILE A 360 2.07 13.33 -15.79
CA ILE A 360 2.04 12.26 -14.77
C ILE A 360 0.62 12.00 -14.29
N TYR A 361 -0.12 13.06 -13.99
CA TYR A 361 -1.52 12.96 -13.59
C TYR A 361 -2.40 12.30 -14.66
N ASN A 362 -2.27 12.72 -15.93
CA ASN A 362 -3.10 12.18 -17.02
C ASN A 362 -2.77 10.72 -17.31
N GLU A 363 -1.49 10.32 -17.23
CA GLU A 363 -1.08 8.92 -17.35
C GLU A 363 -1.77 8.04 -16.30
N ALA A 364 -1.77 8.49 -15.04
CA ALA A 364 -2.46 7.80 -13.96
C ALA A 364 -3.98 7.77 -14.16
N TRP A 365 -4.59 8.91 -14.50
CA TRP A 365 -6.03 9.05 -14.76
C TRP A 365 -6.52 8.07 -15.83
N ASN A 366 -5.70 7.77 -16.83
CA ASN A 366 -6.05 6.86 -17.92
C ASN A 366 -5.67 5.39 -17.64
N SER A 367 -5.33 5.04 -16.40
CA SER A 367 -4.92 3.68 -15.99
C SER A 367 -5.59 3.22 -14.70
N GLU A 368 -6.69 3.84 -14.34
CA GLU A 368 -7.39 3.64 -13.05
C GLU A 368 -8.37 2.46 -13.05
N ASP A 369 -8.58 1.82 -14.21
CA ASP A 369 -9.33 0.58 -14.42
C ASP A 369 -8.52 -0.62 -13.93
N ARG A 370 -8.39 -0.72 -12.60
CA ARG A 370 -7.65 -1.80 -11.90
C ARG A 370 -8.56 -2.62 -10.99
N GLY A 371 -9.77 -2.91 -11.46
CA GLY A 371 -10.74 -3.71 -10.73
C GLY A 371 -10.59 -5.22 -10.98
N ASP A 372 -11.65 -5.97 -10.69
CA ASP A 372 -11.72 -7.41 -10.84
C ASP A 372 -11.78 -7.82 -12.32
N HIS A 373 -10.83 -8.68 -12.74
CA HIS A 373 -10.80 -9.23 -14.09
C HIS A 373 -10.97 -10.76 -14.11
N GLY A 374 -11.54 -11.28 -15.20
CA GLY A 374 -11.71 -12.72 -15.41
C GLY A 374 -12.65 -13.38 -14.40
N ASP A 375 -12.38 -14.64 -14.06
CA ASP A 375 -13.17 -15.46 -13.13
C ASP A 375 -12.57 -15.51 -11.71
N GLY A 376 -11.69 -14.56 -11.37
CA GLY A 376 -11.08 -14.45 -10.03
C GLY A 376 -12.08 -14.08 -8.93
N PRO A 377 -11.63 -14.05 -7.67
CA PRO A 377 -12.40 -13.46 -6.58
C PRO A 377 -12.87 -12.04 -6.92
N ARG A 378 -14.00 -11.63 -6.33
CA ARG A 378 -14.54 -10.27 -6.50
C ARG A 378 -14.18 -9.40 -5.32
N ASP A 379 -12.89 -9.11 -5.18
CA ASP A 379 -12.27 -8.52 -3.98
C ASP A 379 -11.68 -7.13 -4.22
N HIS A 380 -11.61 -6.64 -5.45
CA HIS A 380 -11.12 -5.29 -5.80
C HIS A 380 -12.21 -4.36 -6.36
N GLY A 381 -13.39 -4.91 -6.68
CA GLY A 381 -14.53 -4.18 -7.25
C GLY A 381 -14.39 -4.03 -8.76
N THR A 382 -15.43 -3.58 -9.46
CA THR A 382 -15.33 -3.46 -10.93
C THR A 382 -14.39 -2.33 -11.36
N ASP A 383 -13.92 -2.36 -12.61
CA ASP A 383 -13.11 -1.27 -13.20
C ASP A 383 -13.81 0.08 -13.11
N GLU A 384 -15.14 0.11 -13.28
CA GLU A 384 -15.92 1.33 -13.14
C GLU A 384 -15.88 1.88 -11.72
N HIS A 385 -15.93 1.01 -10.69
CA HIS A 385 -15.83 1.43 -9.29
C HIS A 385 -14.40 1.87 -8.94
N SER A 386 -13.39 1.12 -9.40
CA SER A 386 -11.98 1.48 -9.21
C SER A 386 -11.68 2.87 -9.78
N ALA A 387 -12.11 3.12 -11.03
CA ALA A 387 -12.02 4.43 -11.66
C ALA A 387 -12.82 5.50 -10.92
N ALA A 388 -14.07 5.22 -10.53
CA ALA A 388 -14.91 6.19 -9.83
C ALA A 388 -14.28 6.67 -8.51
N TRP A 389 -13.77 5.75 -7.69
CA TRP A 389 -13.13 6.09 -6.42
C TRP A 389 -11.80 6.80 -6.62
N TRP A 390 -10.98 6.40 -7.60
CA TRP A 390 -9.76 7.12 -7.94
C TRP A 390 -10.05 8.57 -8.34
N ARG A 391 -10.98 8.79 -9.28
CA ARG A 391 -11.41 10.14 -9.72
C ARG A 391 -11.98 10.96 -8.56
N GLN A 392 -12.74 10.33 -7.67
CA GLN A 392 -13.28 10.99 -6.48
C GLN A 392 -12.17 11.51 -5.58
N GLY A 393 -11.17 10.69 -5.28
CA GLY A 393 -9.99 11.11 -4.55
C GLY A 393 -9.25 12.26 -5.24
N ALA A 394 -8.96 12.11 -6.52
CA ALA A 394 -8.22 13.08 -7.32
C ALA A 394 -8.90 14.45 -7.41
N THR A 395 -10.24 14.48 -7.47
CA THR A 395 -11.00 15.72 -7.63
C THR A 395 -11.42 16.35 -6.31
N LYS A 396 -11.76 15.56 -5.29
CA LYS A 396 -12.25 16.06 -4.00
C LYS A 396 -11.13 16.34 -3.02
N ASN A 397 -10.08 15.52 -3.01
CA ASN A 397 -8.97 15.60 -2.07
C ASN A 397 -9.44 15.81 -0.62
N ARG A 398 -10.27 14.89 -0.12
CA ARG A 398 -10.76 14.85 1.26
C ARG A 398 -10.80 13.42 1.75
N THR A 399 -10.22 13.13 2.92
CA THR A 399 -10.19 11.77 3.47
C THR A 399 -11.59 11.23 3.73
N GLN A 400 -12.51 12.07 4.24
CA GLN A 400 -13.93 11.70 4.42
C GLN A 400 -14.59 11.28 3.09
N GLN A 401 -14.20 11.89 1.97
CA GLN A 401 -14.71 11.52 0.64
C GLN A 401 -14.12 10.20 0.14
N CYS A 402 -13.15 9.61 0.83
CA CYS A 402 -12.64 8.26 0.57
C CYS A 402 -13.12 7.23 1.62
N ASN A 403 -14.16 7.55 2.40
CA ASN A 403 -14.75 6.64 3.38
C ASN A 403 -15.66 5.61 2.71
N THR A 404 -15.07 4.61 2.05
CA THR A 404 -15.78 3.49 1.40
C THR A 404 -16.63 2.71 2.39
N TRP A 405 -16.27 2.66 3.68
CA TRP A 405 -17.00 1.95 4.73
C TRP A 405 -18.38 2.53 5.05
N ALA A 406 -18.58 3.81 4.74
CA ALA A 406 -19.87 4.50 4.88
C ALA A 406 -20.69 4.51 3.58
N ALA A 407 -20.13 4.02 2.47
CA ALA A 407 -20.80 3.98 1.17
C ALA A 407 -21.80 2.82 1.06
N ASN A 408 -22.77 2.93 0.15
CA ASN A 408 -23.69 1.83 -0.13
C ASN A 408 -22.93 0.67 -0.76
N SER A 409 -23.41 -0.56 -0.57
CA SER A 409 -22.79 -1.75 -1.18
C SER A 409 -22.74 -1.67 -2.72
N SER A 410 -23.67 -0.95 -3.34
CA SER A 410 -23.67 -0.71 -4.80
C SER A 410 -22.54 0.19 -5.27
N ASP A 411 -21.94 0.99 -4.38
CA ASP A 411 -20.88 1.93 -4.71
C ASP A 411 -19.48 1.28 -4.53
N VAL A 412 -19.44 0.03 -4.08
CA VAL A 412 -18.22 -0.76 -3.79
C VAL A 412 -18.31 -2.18 -4.35
N ALA A 413 -19.08 -2.35 -5.43
CA ALA A 413 -19.41 -3.65 -6.01
C ALA A 413 -18.32 -4.18 -6.93
#